data_AF-A0A8S9FQC6-F1
#
_entry.id   AF-A0A8S9FQC6-F1
#
_cell.length_a   1.000
_cell.length_b   1.000
_cell.length_c   1.000
_cell.angle_alpha   90.00
_cell.angle_beta   90.00
_cell.angle_gamma   90.00
#
_symmetry.space_group_name_H-M   'P 1'
#
loop_
_entity.id
_entity.type
_entity.pdbx_description
1 polymer ?
#
loop_
_entity_poly.entity_id
_entity_poly.type
_entity_poly.pdbx_seq_one_letter_code
_entity_poly.pdbx_strand_id
1 'polypeptide(L)'
;MSAFIWNITLLLDAGRVYPATHPLIGLQFYTQGKLEWLLGQTEEAVSSLIKAYDILRISHGTSTPFMKDLSAKLDEARAEASYKLLALEDGN
;
A
#
# COMPACT_ATOMS: atom_id res chain seq x y z
N MET A 1 -3.91 -19.99 25.35
CA MET A 1 -4.18 -20.02 23.89
C MET A 1 -5.66 -19.70 23.62
N SER A 2 -6.09 -18.44 23.80
CA SER A 2 -7.43 -18.00 23.37
C SER A 2 -7.52 -16.48 23.41
N ALA A 3 -7.04 -15.84 22.34
CA ALA A 3 -7.24 -14.41 22.06
C ALA A 3 -6.95 -14.09 20.58
N PHE A 4 -6.15 -14.95 19.92
CA PHE A 4 -5.70 -14.73 18.54
C PHE A 4 -6.72 -15.15 17.46
N ILE A 5 -7.67 -16.04 17.79
CA ILE A 5 -8.66 -16.55 16.82
C ILE A 5 -9.91 -15.66 16.76
N TRP A 6 -10.27 -14.96 17.83
CA TRP A 6 -11.45 -14.08 17.82
C TRP A 6 -11.30 -12.82 16.96
N ASN A 7 -10.07 -12.42 16.62
CA ASN A 7 -9.81 -11.24 15.77
C ASN A 7 -10.03 -11.51 14.27
N ILE A 8 -10.04 -12.77 13.84
CA ILE A 8 -10.20 -13.12 12.42
C ILE A 8 -11.68 -13.23 12.02
N THR A 9 -12.56 -13.61 12.93
CA THR A 9 -14.01 -13.74 12.61
C THR A 9 -14.72 -12.38 12.49
N LEU A 10 -14.30 -11.36 13.25
CA LEU A 10 -14.82 -9.99 13.11
C LEU A 10 -14.43 -9.33 11.76
N LEU A 11 -13.33 -9.78 11.14
CA LEU A 11 -12.90 -9.31 9.82
C LEU A 11 -13.69 -9.93 8.67
N LEU A 12 -14.31 -11.10 8.87
CA LEU A 12 -15.06 -11.80 7.82
C LEU A 12 -16.53 -11.36 7.72
N ASP A 13 -17.13 -10.84 8.81
CA ASP A 13 -18.51 -10.34 8.78
C ASP A 13 -18.61 -8.85 8.36
N ALA A 14 -17.47 -8.14 8.34
CA ALA A 14 -17.36 -6.83 7.69
C ALA A 14 -17.49 -6.91 6.14
N GLY A 15 -17.58 -8.09 5.55
CA GLY A 15 -17.84 -8.23 4.11
C GLY A 15 -19.28 -7.90 3.68
N ARG A 16 -20.24 -7.85 4.62
CA ARG A 16 -21.67 -7.72 4.28
C ARG A 16 -22.25 -6.31 4.49
N VAL A 17 -21.47 -5.40 5.06
CA VAL A 17 -21.93 -4.04 5.47
C VAL A 17 -21.18 -2.91 4.78
N TYR A 18 -20.04 -3.17 4.12
CA TYR A 18 -19.19 -2.08 3.60
C TYR A 18 -19.16 -2.03 2.06
N PRO A 19 -19.43 -0.87 1.45
CA PRO A 19 -19.39 -0.70 -0.01
C PRO A 19 -17.97 -0.86 -0.58
N ALA A 20 -17.87 -1.18 -1.87
CA ALA A 20 -16.68 -1.62 -2.60
C ALA A 20 -15.44 -0.70 -2.55
N THR A 21 -15.57 0.53 -2.03
CA THR A 21 -14.51 1.52 -1.85
C THR A 21 -14.28 1.80 -0.37
N HIS A 22 -14.00 0.76 0.40
CA HIS A 22 -13.74 0.92 1.83
C HIS A 22 -12.31 1.40 2.07
N PRO A 23 -12.09 2.53 2.79
CA PRO A 23 -10.75 3.06 3.06
C PRO A 23 -9.80 2.06 3.73
N LEU A 24 -10.34 1.07 4.45
CA LEU A 24 -9.55 -0.01 5.06
C LEU A 24 -8.79 -0.84 4.02
N ILE A 25 -9.37 -1.09 2.85
CA ILE A 25 -8.71 -1.84 1.77
C ILE A 25 -7.51 -1.02 1.27
N GLY A 26 -7.67 0.29 1.13
CA GLY A 26 -6.55 1.18 0.81
C GLY A 26 -5.44 1.16 1.87
N LEU A 27 -5.79 1.12 3.15
CA LEU A 27 -4.82 0.99 4.24
C LEU A 27 -4.12 -0.38 4.26
N GLN A 28 -4.81 -1.44 3.86
CA GLN A 28 -4.20 -2.77 3.69
C GLN A 28 -3.13 -2.74 2.61
N PHE A 29 -3.45 -2.20 1.43
CA PHE A 29 -2.47 -2.02 0.36
C PHE A 29 -1.31 -1.09 0.76
N TYR A 30 -1.57 -0.04 1.53
CA TYR A 30 -0.50 0.82 2.04
C TYR A 30 0.46 0.05 2.95
N THR A 31 -0.09 -0.75 3.87
CA THR A 31 0.70 -1.58 4.78
C THR A 31 1.50 -2.63 4.01
N GLN A 32 0.87 -3.30 3.04
CA GLN A 32 1.52 -4.26 2.16
C GLN A 32 2.67 -3.61 1.38
N GLY A 33 2.43 -2.48 0.71
CA GLY A 33 3.46 -1.79 -0.06
C GLY A 33 4.65 -1.36 0.78
N LYS A 34 4.43 -0.94 2.03
CA LYS A 34 5.52 -0.68 2.98
C LYS A 34 6.33 -1.92 3.32
N LEU A 35 5.69 -3.07 3.49
CA LEU A 35 6.37 -4.32 3.80
C LEU A 35 7.17 -4.84 2.60
N GLU A 36 6.58 -4.81 1.41
CA GLU A 36 7.26 -5.17 0.16
C GLU A 36 8.50 -4.29 -0.06
N TRP A 37 8.39 -3.00 0.23
CA TRP A 37 9.53 -2.08 0.13
C TRP A 37 10.63 -2.43 1.13
N LEU A 38 10.27 -2.70 2.40
CA LEU A 38 11.22 -3.15 3.42
C LEU A 38 11.92 -4.47 3.07
N LEU A 39 11.25 -5.35 2.32
CA LEU A 39 11.80 -6.62 1.84
C LEU A 39 12.63 -6.46 0.55
N GLY A 40 12.77 -5.23 0.03
CA GLY A 40 13.51 -4.94 -1.20
C GLY A 40 12.76 -5.27 -2.49
N GLN A 41 11.48 -5.65 -2.39
CA GLN A 41 10.58 -5.95 -3.51
C GLN A 41 9.97 -4.66 -4.07
N THR A 42 10.82 -3.77 -4.56
CA THR A 42 10.44 -2.37 -4.86
C THR A 42 9.38 -2.24 -5.96
N GLU A 43 9.36 -3.11 -6.97
CA GLU A 43 8.33 -3.07 -8.02
C GLU A 43 6.93 -3.41 -7.48
N GLU A 44 6.83 -4.48 -6.68
CA GLU A 44 5.58 -4.87 -6.01
C GLU A 44 5.13 -3.79 -5.04
N ALA A 45 6.09 -3.21 -4.29
CA ALA A 45 5.81 -2.10 -3.38
C ALA A 45 5.18 -0.91 -4.11
N VAL A 46 5.70 -0.53 -5.29
CA VAL A 46 5.12 0.54 -6.12
C VAL A 46 3.69 0.20 -6.54
N SER A 47 3.47 -1.04 -7.01
CA SER A 47 2.13 -1.51 -7.42
C SER A 47 1.12 -1.44 -6.27
N SER A 48 1.50 -1.90 -5.08
CA SER A 48 0.68 -1.87 -3.87
C SER A 48 0.43 -0.44 -3.38
N LEU A 49 1.44 0.43 -3.37
CA LEU A 49 1.31 1.83 -2.98
C LEU A 49 0.41 2.64 -3.94
N ILE A 50 0.43 2.34 -5.24
CA ILE A 50 -0.50 2.93 -6.22
C ILE A 50 -1.94 2.55 -5.89
N LYS A 51 -2.21 1.25 -5.68
CA LYS A 51 -3.55 0.76 -5.30
C LYS A 51 -4.04 1.42 -4.01
N ALA A 52 -3.15 1.57 -3.03
CA ALA A 52 -3.44 2.28 -1.80
C ALA A 52 -3.83 3.74 -2.06
N TYR A 53 -3.03 4.47 -2.84
CA TYR A 53 -3.26 5.87 -3.18
C TYR A 53 -4.59 6.07 -3.91
N ASP A 54 -4.90 5.22 -4.89
CA ASP A 54 -6.14 5.34 -5.68
C ASP A 54 -7.41 5.10 -4.86
N ILE A 55 -7.36 4.22 -3.86
CA ILE A 55 -8.48 4.00 -2.94
C ILE A 55 -8.56 5.12 -1.91
N LEU A 56 -7.43 5.52 -1.31
CA LEU A 56 -7.39 6.47 -0.21
C LEU A 56 -7.64 7.91 -0.66
N ARG A 57 -7.27 8.27 -1.90
CA ARG A 57 -7.56 9.60 -2.45
C ARG A 57 -9.06 9.88 -2.55
N ILE A 58 -9.90 8.85 -2.72
CA ILE A 58 -11.36 8.99 -2.83
C ILE A 58 -11.96 9.40 -1.48
N SER A 59 -11.40 8.89 -0.38
CA SER A 59 -11.93 9.11 0.98
C SER A 59 -11.25 10.27 1.71
N HIS A 60 -9.92 10.40 1.58
CA HIS A 60 -9.11 11.36 2.32
C HIS A 60 -8.65 12.56 1.47
N GLY A 61 -8.99 12.56 0.17
CA GLY A 61 -8.49 13.55 -0.78
C GLY A 61 -6.97 13.42 -0.99
N THR A 62 -6.31 14.53 -1.33
CA THR A 62 -4.85 14.56 -1.55
C THR A 62 -4.13 15.54 -0.62
N SER A 63 -4.86 16.40 0.07
CA SER A 63 -4.29 17.51 0.86
C SER A 63 -3.92 17.13 2.29
N THR A 64 -4.38 15.99 2.79
CA THR A 64 -4.13 15.57 4.17
C THR A 64 -2.65 15.22 4.37
N PRO A 65 -2.08 15.42 5.58
CA PRO A 65 -0.68 15.06 5.85
C PRO A 65 -0.36 13.60 5.50
N PHE A 66 -1.30 12.69 5.80
CA PHE A 66 -1.18 11.28 5.46
C PHE A 66 -1.08 11.03 3.96
N MET A 67 -1.91 11.69 3.14
CA MET A 67 -1.88 11.51 1.69
C MET A 67 -0.64 12.12 1.04
N LYS A 68 -0.11 13.22 1.60
CA LYS A 68 1.18 13.78 1.20
C LYS A 68 2.33 12.84 1.49
N ASP A 69 2.32 12.23 2.68
CA ASP A 69 3.33 11.25 3.09
C ASP A 69 3.26 9.96 2.24
N LEU A 70 2.04 9.50 1.92
CA LEU A 70 1.82 8.39 1.00
C LEU A 70 2.34 8.71 -0.42
N SER A 71 2.06 9.90 -0.93
CA SER A 71 2.56 10.35 -2.24
C SER A 71 4.08 10.40 -2.26
N ALA A 72 4.71 10.98 -1.22
CA ALA A 72 6.16 11.06 -1.13
C ALA A 72 6.81 9.66 -1.14
N LYS A 73 6.26 8.72 -0.37
CA LYS A 73 6.73 7.32 -0.36
C LYS A 73 6.59 6.64 -1.71
N LEU A 74 5.49 6.89 -2.42
CA LEU A 74 5.29 6.36 -3.76
C LEU A 74 6.33 6.91 -4.75
N ASP A 75 6.63 8.20 -4.67
CA ASP A 75 7.63 8.83 -5.52
C ASP A 75 9.05 8.32 -5.21
N GLU A 76 9.38 8.13 -3.94
CA GLU A 76 10.64 7.52 -3.51
C GLU A 76 10.78 6.07 -4.00
N ALA A 77 9.74 5.24 -3.82
CA ALA A 77 9.75 3.86 -4.27
C ALA A 77 9.88 3.76 -5.81
N ARG A 78 9.24 4.67 -6.56
CA ARG A 78 9.39 4.76 -8.03
C ARG A 78 10.80 5.14 -8.43
N ALA A 79 11.39 6.14 -7.77
CA ALA A 79 12.77 6.54 -8.04
C ALA A 79 13.76 5.39 -7.81
N GLU A 80 13.58 4.64 -6.72
CA GLU A 80 14.40 3.45 -6.44
C GLU A 80 14.19 2.36 -7.50
N ALA A 81 12.95 2.07 -7.91
CA ALA A 81 12.67 1.08 -8.95
C ALA A 81 13.33 1.48 -10.29
N SER A 82 13.19 2.75 -10.71
CA SER A 82 13.86 3.25 -11.92
C SER A 82 15.37 3.17 -11.82
N TYR A 83 15.96 3.49 -10.66
CA TYR A 83 17.40 3.37 -10.46
C TYR A 83 17.86 1.91 -10.56
N LYS A 84 17.12 0.95 -9.97
CA LYS A 84 17.44 -0.47 -10.08
C LYS A 84 17.38 -0.97 -11.51
N LEU A 85 16.41 -0.52 -12.31
CA LEU A 85 16.32 -0.86 -13.72
C LEU A 85 17.52 -0.34 -14.51
N LEU A 86 17.89 0.93 -14.34
CA LEU A 86 19.06 1.51 -15.02
C LEU A 86 20.37 0.81 -14.63
N ALA A 87 20.54 0.48 -13.35
CA ALA A 87 21.73 -0.22 -12.86
C ALA A 87 21.86 -1.64 -13.44
N LEU A 88 20.75 -2.28 -13.83
CA LEU A 88 20.76 -3.58 -14.51
C LEU A 88 21.10 -3.44 -16.01
N GLU A 89 20.70 -2.34 -16.65
CA GLU A 89 21.02 -2.06 -18.06
C GLU A 89 22.48 -1.69 -18.28
N ASP A 90 23.11 -0.94 -17.36
CA ASP A 90 24.53 -0.57 -17.43
C ASP A 90 25.50 -1.73 -17.14
N GLY A 91 25.00 -2.84 -16.60
CA GLY A 91 25.79 -4.03 -16.21
C GLY A 91 25.77 -5.18 -17.22
N ASN A 92 25.12 -5.01 -18.37
CA ASN A 92 24.92 -6.03 -19.41
C ASN A 92 25.58 -5.62 -20.74
#